data_AF-A0A5K7YXG0-F1
#
_entry.id   AF-A0A5K7YXG0-F1
#
_cell.length_a   1.000
_cell.length_b   1.000
_cell.length_c   1.000
_cell.angle_alpha   90.00
_cell.angle_beta   90.00
_cell.angle_gamma   90.00
#
_symmetry.space_group_name_H-M   'P 1'
#
loop_
_entity.id
_entity.type
_entity.pdbx_description
1 polymer ?
#
loop_
_entity_poly.entity_id
_entity_poly.type
_entity_poly.pdbx_seq_one_letter_code
_entity_poly.pdbx_strand_id
1 'polypeptide(L)'
;MRFVFIQVSGGIIDQIRMFDEPDPAVEALAQVARKSDLEKTDAVLWTAEGMLANVKNFLDDNDQFVDARETVKKRAVAMQPSIYVIANPIHPLGFTVTSYDAPIGFDNPAEAVSELGQLRKDFGGHLQLYRVEPVVGPLVTMEKLDQFNSDCGAEDFDHDQVRDYLY
;
A
#
# COMPACT_ATOMS: atom_id res chain seq x y z
N MET A 1 -2.96 -1.72 -1.14
CA MET A 1 -3.25 -0.65 -2.13
C MET A 1 -4.17 -1.22 -3.19
N ARG A 2 -5.31 -0.58 -3.53
CA ARG A 2 -6.16 -1.04 -4.64
C ARG A 2 -5.70 -0.42 -5.95
N PHE A 3 -5.74 -1.22 -7.01
CA PHE A 3 -5.50 -0.79 -8.37
C PHE A 3 -6.81 -0.77 -9.13
N VAL A 4 -7.09 0.32 -9.84
CA VAL A 4 -8.29 0.47 -10.67
C VAL A 4 -7.87 0.55 -12.13
N PHE A 5 -8.18 -0.51 -12.87
CA PHE A 5 -8.03 -0.55 -14.31
C PHE A 5 -9.32 -0.01 -14.95
N ILE A 6 -9.18 0.91 -15.90
CA ILE A 6 -10.27 1.46 -16.69
C ILE A 6 -9.89 1.32 -18.16
N GLN A 7 -10.76 0.69 -18.94
CA GLN A 7 -10.68 0.64 -20.39
C GLN A 7 -11.76 1.52 -21.01
N VAL A 8 -11.38 2.29 -22.01
CA VAL A 8 -12.25 3.17 -22.77
C VAL A 8 -12.20 2.73 -24.23
N SER A 9 -13.35 2.55 -24.85
CA SER A 9 -13.46 2.23 -26.28
C SER A 9 -14.44 3.18 -26.96
N GLY A 10 -14.05 3.83 -28.05
CA GLY A 10 -14.90 4.78 -28.76
C GLY A 10 -15.31 6.01 -27.94
N GLY A 11 -14.51 6.38 -26.92
CA GLY A 11 -14.77 7.51 -26.04
C GLY A 11 -15.71 7.24 -24.86
N ILE A 12 -16.14 5.99 -24.65
CA ILE A 12 -16.95 5.57 -23.50
C ILE A 12 -16.22 4.53 -22.65
N ILE A 13 -16.52 4.49 -21.35
CA ILE A 13 -15.98 3.46 -20.46
C ILE A 13 -16.56 2.10 -20.88
N ASP A 14 -15.67 1.20 -21.30
CA ASP A 14 -16.00 -0.16 -21.71
C ASP A 14 -15.90 -1.13 -20.51
N GLN A 15 -14.84 -0.98 -19.71
CA GLN A 15 -14.59 -1.87 -18.58
C GLN A 15 -13.94 -1.15 -17.41
N ILE A 16 -14.34 -1.51 -16.19
CA ILE A 16 -13.64 -1.19 -14.95
C ILE A 16 -13.32 -2.50 -14.22
N ARG A 17 -12.08 -2.67 -13.77
CA ARG A 17 -11.64 -3.81 -12.94
C ARG A 17 -10.85 -3.30 -11.76
N MET A 18 -11.04 -3.92 -10.60
CA MET A 18 -10.27 -3.63 -9.39
C MET A 18 -9.38 -4.82 -9.06
N PHE A 19 -8.17 -4.53 -8.60
CA PHE A 19 -7.20 -5.53 -8.19
C PHE A 19 -6.57 -5.14 -6.86
N ASP A 20 -6.27 -6.14 -6.03
CA ASP A 20 -5.56 -5.93 -4.75
C ASP A 20 -4.04 -6.03 -4.91
N GLU A 21 -3.59 -6.67 -6.00
CA GLU A 21 -2.17 -6.88 -6.31
C GLU A 21 -1.77 -6.19 -7.62
N PRO A 22 -0.52 -5.69 -7.72
CA PRO A 22 -0.05 -5.00 -8.92
C PRO A 22 0.07 -5.93 -10.13
N ASP A 23 0.46 -7.19 -9.93
CA ASP A 23 0.72 -8.15 -11.02
C ASP A 23 -0.49 -8.36 -11.96
N PRO A 24 -1.68 -8.75 -11.46
CA PRO A 24 -2.84 -8.91 -12.33
C PRO A 24 -3.33 -7.59 -12.93
N ALA A 25 -3.14 -6.47 -12.23
CA ALA A 25 -3.56 -5.14 -12.69
C ALA A 25 -2.68 -4.65 -13.85
N VAL A 26 -1.36 -4.83 -13.74
CA VAL A 26 -0.37 -4.49 -14.76
C VAL A 26 -0.48 -5.42 -15.96
N GLU A 27 -0.74 -6.72 -15.76
CA GLU A 27 -0.97 -7.66 -16.86
C GLU A 27 -2.25 -7.30 -17.63
N ALA A 28 -3.32 -6.89 -16.94
CA ALA A 28 -4.55 -6.43 -17.59
C ALA A 28 -4.29 -5.24 -18.54
N LEU A 29 -3.44 -4.29 -18.13
CA LEU A 29 -3.04 -3.16 -18.96
C LEU A 29 -2.17 -3.59 -20.15
N ALA A 30 -1.19 -4.48 -19.92
CA ALA A 30 -0.33 -5.02 -20.97
C ALA A 30 -1.13 -5.82 -22.03
N GLN A 31 -2.20 -6.50 -21.64
CA GLN A 31 -3.06 -7.23 -22.57
C GLN A 31 -3.79 -6.32 -23.54
N VAL A 32 -4.24 -5.13 -23.10
CA VAL A 32 -4.85 -4.13 -24.00
C VAL A 32 -3.82 -3.68 -25.03
N ALA A 33 -2.60 -3.34 -24.57
CA ALA A 33 -1.51 -2.92 -25.46
C ALA A 33 -1.15 -3.98 -26.53
N ARG A 34 -1.32 -5.27 -26.23
CA ARG A 34 -1.02 -6.37 -27.18
C ARG A 34 -2.14 -6.68 -28.18
N LYS A 35 -3.40 -6.47 -27.80
CA LYS A 35 -4.56 -7.10 -28.48
C LYS A 35 -5.59 -6.12 -29.02
N SER A 36 -5.54 -4.86 -28.61
CA SER A 36 -6.60 -3.89 -28.93
C SER A 36 -6.23 -3.01 -30.12
N ASP A 37 -7.25 -2.55 -30.83
CA ASP A 37 -7.15 -1.42 -31.78
C ASP A 37 -6.94 -0.14 -30.96
N LEU A 38 -5.69 0.32 -30.89
CA LEU A 38 -5.26 1.43 -30.03
C LEU A 38 -5.74 2.80 -30.53
N GLU A 39 -6.21 2.90 -31.78
CA GLU A 39 -6.85 4.13 -32.26
C GLU A 39 -8.23 4.35 -31.63
N LYS A 40 -8.87 3.25 -31.22
CA LYS A 40 -10.24 3.26 -30.67
C LYS A 40 -10.30 2.87 -29.21
N THR A 41 -9.23 2.28 -28.68
CA THR A 41 -9.19 1.74 -27.32
C THR A 41 -8.02 2.36 -26.56
N ASP A 42 -8.30 2.91 -25.40
CA ASP A 42 -7.29 3.30 -24.42
C ASP A 42 -7.56 2.56 -23.11
N ALA A 43 -6.54 2.43 -22.28
CA ALA A 43 -6.71 1.95 -20.92
C ALA A 43 -5.71 2.60 -19.98
N VAL A 44 -6.14 2.71 -18.73
CA VAL A 44 -5.39 3.37 -17.67
C VAL A 44 -5.50 2.57 -16.39
N LEU A 45 -4.40 2.56 -15.63
CA LEU A 45 -4.28 1.96 -14.33
C LEU A 45 -4.07 3.06 -13.30
N TRP A 46 -4.92 3.09 -12.28
CA TRP A 46 -4.94 4.07 -11.20
C TRP A 46 -4.66 3.42 -9.85
N THR A 47 -4.13 4.21 -8.93
CA THR A 47 -4.09 3.95 -7.49
C THR A 47 -4.79 5.09 -6.75
N ALA A 48 -4.88 5.02 -5.42
CA ALA A 48 -5.45 6.11 -4.62
C ALA A 48 -4.63 7.41 -4.73
N GLU A 49 -3.34 7.27 -5.05
CA GLU A 49 -2.36 8.34 -5.15
C GLU A 49 -2.30 8.97 -6.55
N GLY A 50 -2.98 8.36 -7.54
CA GLY A 50 -3.13 8.93 -8.88
C GLY A 50 -2.97 7.90 -10.00
N MET A 51 -2.75 8.42 -11.22
CA MET A 51 -2.54 7.58 -12.39
C MET A 51 -1.18 6.90 -12.32
N LEU A 52 -1.18 5.58 -12.32
CA LEU A 52 0.03 4.77 -12.26
C LEU A 52 0.66 4.57 -13.64
N ALA A 53 -0.16 4.19 -14.62
CA ALA A 53 0.25 3.97 -16.01
C ALA A 53 -0.95 3.99 -16.95
N ASN A 54 -0.70 4.17 -18.24
CA ASN A 54 -1.67 3.96 -19.31
C ASN A 54 -1.09 3.04 -20.40
N VAL A 55 -1.90 2.72 -21.41
CA VAL A 55 -1.50 1.82 -22.50
C VAL A 55 -0.26 2.31 -23.23
N LYS A 56 -0.09 3.63 -23.39
CA LYS A 56 1.09 4.22 -24.05
C LYS A 56 2.40 3.92 -23.33
N ASN A 57 2.37 3.59 -22.03
CA ASN A 57 3.56 3.14 -21.33
C ASN A 57 4.08 1.77 -21.81
N PHE A 58 3.29 1.01 -22.56
CA PHE A 58 3.63 -0.30 -23.13
C PHE A 58 3.90 -0.24 -24.63
N LEU A 59 4.10 0.95 -25.20
CA LEU A 59 4.37 1.15 -26.62
C LEU A 59 5.72 1.87 -26.79
N ASP A 60 6.44 1.54 -27.87
CA ASP A 60 7.58 2.35 -28.33
C ASP A 60 7.14 3.50 -29.23
N ASP A 61 8.09 4.25 -29.78
CA ASP A 61 7.84 5.39 -30.66
C ASP A 61 7.17 5.01 -32.01
N ASN A 62 7.13 3.72 -32.35
CA ASN A 62 6.48 3.18 -33.56
C ASN A 62 5.15 2.47 -33.23
N ASP A 63 4.58 2.73 -32.06
CA ASP A 63 3.37 2.08 -31.54
C ASP A 63 3.49 0.55 -31.42
N GLN A 64 4.71 0.02 -31.30
CA GLN A 64 4.95 -1.41 -31.09
C GLN A 64 4.99 -1.76 -29.61
N PHE A 65 4.39 -2.90 -29.26
CA PHE A 65 4.37 -3.36 -27.88
C PHE A 65 5.79 -3.53 -27.30
N VAL A 66 6.02 -2.91 -26.15
CA VAL A 66 7.18 -3.13 -25.30
C VAL A 66 6.74 -3.58 -23.91
N ASP A 67 7.48 -4.52 -23.33
CA ASP A 67 7.17 -5.04 -22.01
C ASP A 67 7.66 -4.08 -20.91
N ALA A 68 6.78 -3.17 -20.50
CA ALA A 68 7.05 -2.20 -19.43
C ALA A 68 6.57 -2.66 -18.04
N ARG A 69 6.18 -3.94 -17.87
CA ARG A 69 5.52 -4.42 -16.63
C ARG A 69 6.36 -4.13 -15.39
N GLU A 70 7.65 -4.43 -15.43
CA GLU A 70 8.55 -4.18 -14.29
C GLU A 70 8.72 -2.69 -13.97
N THR A 71 8.74 -1.82 -14.98
CA THR A 71 8.80 -0.37 -14.79
C THR A 71 7.53 0.16 -14.12
N VAL A 72 6.36 -0.32 -14.56
CA VAL A 72 5.08 0.06 -13.96
C VAL A 72 4.95 -0.45 -12.53
N LYS A 73 5.38 -1.69 -12.25
CA LYS A 73 5.41 -2.23 -10.88
C LYS A 73 6.34 -1.43 -9.97
N LYS A 74 7.52 -1.03 -10.46
CA LYS A 74 8.43 -0.17 -9.68
C LYS A 74 7.80 1.18 -9.35
N ARG A 75 7.05 1.80 -10.27
CA ARG A 75 6.27 3.01 -9.99
C ARG A 75 5.18 2.75 -8.94
N ALA A 76 4.49 1.62 -9.00
CA ALA A 76 3.47 1.25 -8.03
C ALA A 76 4.05 1.15 -6.61
N VAL A 77 5.25 0.57 -6.48
CA VAL A 77 5.98 0.52 -5.21
C VAL A 77 6.44 1.91 -4.77
N ALA A 78 6.95 2.74 -5.69
CA ALA A 78 7.41 4.09 -5.38
C ALA A 78 6.27 5.07 -5.01
N MET A 79 5.06 4.82 -5.50
CA MET A 79 3.87 5.62 -5.17
C MET A 79 3.28 5.26 -3.80
N GLN A 80 3.76 4.21 -3.14
CA GLN A 80 3.43 3.94 -1.74
C GLN A 80 4.45 4.63 -0.83
N PRO A 81 4.05 5.66 -0.04
CA PRO A 81 4.87 6.07 1.09
C PRO A 81 4.92 4.91 2.08
N SER A 82 5.98 4.10 1.97
CA SER A 82 6.22 2.98 2.86
C SER A 82 6.90 3.53 4.11
N ILE A 83 6.18 3.58 5.21
CA ILE A 83 6.78 3.87 6.51
C ILE A 83 7.37 2.58 7.04
N TYR A 84 8.66 2.57 7.29
CA TYR A 84 9.38 1.47 7.92
C TYR A 84 9.54 1.75 9.41
N VAL A 85 9.36 0.75 10.25
CA VAL A 85 9.61 0.85 11.70
C VAL A 85 10.54 -0.28 12.13
N ILE A 86 11.40 -0.01 13.10
CA ILE A 86 12.20 -1.04 13.76
C ILE A 86 11.46 -1.43 15.01
N ALA A 87 11.29 -2.73 15.26
CA ALA A 87 10.56 -3.21 16.43
C ALA A 87 11.25 -4.39 17.10
N ASN A 88 10.98 -4.52 18.40
CA ASN A 88 11.26 -5.71 19.18
C ASN A 88 9.99 -6.57 19.27
N PRO A 89 9.89 -7.67 18.50
CA PRO A 89 8.69 -8.51 18.51
C PRO A 89 8.58 -9.41 19.75
N ILE A 90 9.64 -9.53 20.55
CA ILE A 90 9.71 -10.42 21.72
C ILE A 90 9.87 -9.66 23.03
N HIS A 91 9.57 -8.35 23.05
CA HIS A 91 9.66 -7.56 24.26
C HIS A 91 8.62 -8.05 25.29
N PRO A 92 8.92 -8.11 26.60
CA PRO A 92 7.98 -8.62 27.61
C PRO A 92 6.64 -7.87 27.69
N LEU A 93 6.59 -6.63 27.19
CA LEU A 93 5.37 -5.80 27.12
C LEU A 93 4.60 -5.95 25.79
N GLY A 94 5.03 -6.86 24.90
CA GLY A 94 4.44 -7.07 23.58
C GLY A 94 5.27 -6.48 22.44
N PHE A 95 4.65 -6.23 21.29
CA PHE A 95 5.32 -5.65 20.13
C PHE A 95 5.65 -4.18 20.37
N THR A 96 6.93 -3.82 20.41
CA THR A 96 7.36 -2.44 20.68
C THR A 96 8.19 -1.87 19.55
N VAL A 97 7.75 -0.74 18.98
CA VAL A 97 8.55 0.06 18.05
C VAL A 97 9.70 0.73 18.82
N THR A 98 10.91 0.70 18.26
CA THR A 98 12.13 1.19 18.90
C THR A 98 12.97 2.03 17.94
N SER A 99 13.62 3.05 18.48
CA SER A 99 14.79 3.73 17.92
C SER A 99 15.66 4.23 19.09
N TYR A 100 16.73 4.99 18.85
CA TYR A 100 17.53 5.56 19.94
C TYR A 100 16.75 6.57 20.82
N ASP A 101 15.91 7.42 20.23
CA ASP A 101 15.28 8.53 20.95
C ASP A 101 13.76 8.34 21.15
N ALA A 102 13.03 8.06 20.07
CA ALA A 102 11.58 7.94 20.06
C ALA A 102 11.10 6.86 19.09
N PRO A 103 9.93 6.22 19.27
CA PRO A 103 9.40 5.31 18.27
C PRO A 103 9.09 6.09 16.98
N ILE A 104 10.00 6.02 16.00
CA ILE A 104 9.90 6.73 14.73
C ILE A 104 9.72 5.75 13.57
N GLY A 105 9.03 6.24 12.54
CA GLY A 105 8.97 5.61 11.23
C GLY A 105 9.91 6.30 10.25
N PHE A 106 10.44 5.53 9.30
CA PHE A 106 11.35 5.98 8.25
C PHE A 106 10.64 5.90 6.91
N ASP A 107 10.62 6.98 6.13
CA ASP A 107 10.15 6.98 4.74
C ASP A 107 11.27 6.56 3.76
N ASN A 108 12.53 6.67 4.19
CA ASN A 108 13.70 6.22 3.45
C ASN A 108 14.17 4.83 3.91
N PRO A 109 14.10 3.79 3.06
CA PRO A 109 14.51 2.44 3.44
C PRO A 109 16.02 2.32 3.74
N ALA A 110 16.86 3.13 3.09
CA ALA A 110 18.31 3.09 3.34
C ALA A 110 18.65 3.60 4.75
N GLU A 111 17.94 4.64 5.20
CA GLU A 111 18.06 5.17 6.56
C GLU A 111 17.58 4.12 7.58
N ALA A 112 16.42 3.52 7.34
CA ALA A 112 15.85 2.49 8.20
C ALA A 112 16.79 1.27 8.39
N VAL A 113 17.44 0.82 7.31
CA VAL A 113 18.40 -0.29 7.35
C VAL A 113 19.69 0.12 8.07
N SER A 114 20.17 1.34 7.84
CA SER A 114 21.34 1.88 8.54
C SER A 114 21.11 1.92 10.04
N GLU A 115 19.97 2.46 10.48
CA GLU A 115 19.59 2.56 11.88
C GLU A 115 19.44 1.17 12.53
N LEU A 116 18.78 0.23 11.84
CA LEU A 116 18.66 -1.16 12.30
C LEU A 116 20.04 -1.78 12.55
N GLY A 117 21.01 -1.51 11.67
CA GLY A 117 22.38 -2.00 11.82
C GLY A 117 23.03 -1.51 13.11
N GLN A 118 22.88 -0.21 13.42
CA GLN A 118 23.42 0.39 14.63
C GLN A 118 22.71 -0.16 15.88
N LEU A 119 21.38 -0.20 15.88
CA LEU A 119 20.62 -0.74 17.01
C LEU A 119 20.91 -2.22 17.26
N ARG A 120 21.05 -3.04 16.20
CA ARG A 120 21.41 -4.46 16.37
C ARG A 120 22.82 -4.66 16.90
N LYS A 121 23.74 -3.73 16.61
CA LYS A 121 25.09 -3.76 17.17
C LYS A 121 25.08 -3.51 18.69
N ASP A 122 24.22 -2.62 19.15
CA ASP A 122 24.16 -2.21 20.56
C ASP A 122 23.24 -3.11 21.42
N PHE A 123 22.11 -3.55 20.85
CA PHE A 123 21.04 -4.26 21.57
C PHE A 123 20.84 -5.72 21.10
N GLY A 124 21.47 -6.13 20.00
CA GLY A 124 21.44 -7.50 19.49
C GLY A 124 20.47 -7.73 18.33
N GLY A 125 20.61 -8.89 17.67
CA GLY A 125 19.95 -9.22 16.40
C GLY A 125 18.44 -9.51 16.47
N HIS A 126 17.82 -9.43 17.64
CA HIS A 126 16.40 -9.73 17.85
C HIS A 126 15.48 -8.61 17.30
N LEU A 127 15.99 -7.39 17.16
CA LEU A 127 15.28 -6.29 16.51
C LEU A 127 15.06 -6.60 15.04
N GLN A 128 13.89 -6.28 14.51
CA GLN A 128 13.51 -6.54 13.12
C GLN A 128 12.94 -5.29 12.47
N LEU A 129 13.08 -5.20 11.15
CA LEU A 129 12.53 -4.12 10.34
C LEU A 129 11.17 -4.54 9.80
N TYR A 130 10.18 -3.69 9.98
CA TYR A 130 8.81 -3.87 9.52
C TYR A 130 8.44 -2.75 8.57
N ARG A 131 7.56 -3.07 7.61
CA ARG A 131 6.87 -2.08 6.78
C ARG A 131 5.46 -1.92 7.33
N VAL A 132 5.06 -0.70 7.63
CA VAL A 132 3.76 -0.37 8.21
C VAL A 132 2.73 -0.22 7.10
N GLU A 133 1.57 -0.84 7.30
CA GLU A 133 0.40 -0.67 6.45
C GLU A 133 -0.74 -0.14 7.33
N PRO A 134 -1.36 1.00 6.99
CA PRO A 134 -2.51 1.51 7.73
C PRO A 134 -3.63 0.47 7.77
N VAL A 135 -4.28 0.34 8.92
CA VAL A 135 -5.54 -0.41 8.99
C VAL A 135 -6.58 0.37 8.21
N VAL A 136 -7.29 -0.33 7.32
CA VAL A 136 -8.39 0.25 6.55
C VAL A 136 -9.65 -0.55 6.81
N GLY A 137 -10.67 0.13 7.34
CA GLY A 137 -12.00 -0.42 7.58
C GLY A 137 -12.22 -0.97 8.99
N PRO A 138 -13.43 -1.52 9.22
CA PRO A 138 -13.86 -1.89 10.55
C PRO A 138 -13.12 -3.11 11.10
N LEU A 139 -12.75 -3.03 12.38
CA LEU A 139 -12.03 -4.08 13.12
C LEU A 139 -12.85 -4.71 14.22
N VAL A 140 -13.72 -3.94 14.87
CA VAL A 140 -14.41 -4.35 16.09
C VAL A 140 -15.85 -3.86 16.08
N THR A 141 -16.76 -4.60 16.71
CA THR A 141 -18.14 -4.13 16.87
C THR A 141 -18.21 -3.13 18.02
N MET A 142 -19.19 -2.22 17.96
CA MET A 142 -19.43 -1.25 19.03
C MET A 142 -19.62 -1.94 20.39
N GLU A 143 -20.43 -3.00 20.44
CA GLU A 143 -20.68 -3.78 21.66
C GLU A 143 -19.41 -4.32 22.33
N LYS A 144 -18.42 -4.78 21.53
CA LYS A 144 -17.16 -5.30 22.05
C LYS A 144 -16.25 -4.19 22.57
N LEU A 145 -16.24 -3.04 21.90
CA LEU A 145 -15.48 -1.89 22.34
C LEU A 145 -16.04 -1.33 23.66
N ASP A 146 -17.36 -1.26 23.79
CA ASP A 146 -18.03 -0.80 25.01
C ASP A 146 -17.73 -1.69 26.21
N GLN A 147 -17.81 -3.02 26.01
CA GLN A 147 -17.47 -3.97 27.06
C GLN A 147 -16.01 -3.77 27.52
N PHE A 148 -15.07 -3.66 26.58
CA PHE A 148 -13.65 -3.46 26.90
C PHE A 148 -13.43 -2.14 27.66
N ASN A 149 -14.03 -1.05 27.20
CA ASN A 149 -13.90 0.25 27.85
C ASN A 149 -14.47 0.24 29.27
N SER A 150 -15.63 -0.40 29.47
CA SER A 150 -16.21 -0.59 30.81
C SER A 150 -15.30 -1.41 31.72
N ASP A 151 -14.69 -2.48 31.22
CA ASP A 151 -13.79 -3.34 32.00
C ASP A 151 -12.50 -2.60 32.39
N CYS A 152 -12.04 -1.69 31.53
CA CYS A 152 -10.86 -0.84 31.80
C CYS A 152 -11.17 0.44 32.58
N GLY A 153 -12.44 0.72 32.89
CA GLY A 153 -12.85 1.96 33.55
C GLY A 153 -12.61 3.21 32.71
N ALA A 154 -12.66 3.08 31.38
CA ALA A 154 -12.58 4.20 30.45
C ALA A 154 -13.95 4.90 30.39
N GLU A 155 -14.07 6.02 31.10
CA GLU A 155 -15.25 6.88 31.11
C GLU A 155 -15.21 7.89 29.94
N ASP A 156 -16.37 8.35 29.48
CA ASP A 156 -16.53 9.38 28.44
C ASP A 156 -15.82 9.09 27.10
N PHE A 157 -15.74 7.82 26.69
CA PHE A 157 -15.16 7.44 25.40
C PHE A 157 -16.00 7.96 24.21
N ASP A 158 -15.39 8.75 23.32
CA ASP A 158 -16.04 9.30 22.13
C ASP A 158 -15.89 8.37 20.92
N HIS A 159 -16.95 7.60 20.61
CA HIS A 159 -16.98 6.68 19.47
C HIS A 159 -16.83 7.36 18.11
N ASP A 160 -17.18 8.64 17.98
CA ASP A 160 -17.07 9.35 16.70
C ASP A 160 -15.60 9.48 16.26
N GLN A 161 -14.65 9.51 17.20
CA GLN A 161 -13.21 9.56 16.90
C GLN A 161 -12.66 8.28 16.27
N VAL A 162 -13.35 7.14 16.42
CA VAL A 162 -12.88 5.81 15.97
C VAL A 162 -13.85 5.11 15.04
N ARG A 163 -14.85 5.83 14.54
CA ARG A 163 -15.95 5.29 13.72
C ARG A 163 -15.48 4.49 12.50
N ASP A 164 -14.38 4.90 11.88
CA ASP A 164 -13.81 4.21 10.71
C ASP A 164 -13.36 2.76 10.99
N TYR A 165 -13.21 2.40 12.28
CA TYR A 165 -12.79 1.08 12.74
C TYR A 165 -13.92 0.26 13.39
N LEU A 166 -15.17 0.73 13.32
CA LEU A 166 -16.33 0.06 13.91
C LEU A 166 -17.23 -0.59 12.85
N TYR A 167 -17.59 -1.87 13.07
CA TYR A 167 -18.59 -2.60 12.27
C TYR A 167 -20.01 -2.06 12.48
#